data_AF-A0A816FNH7-F1
#
_entry.id   AF-A0A816FNH7-F1
#
_cell.length_a   1.000
_cell.length_b   1.000
_cell.length_c   1.000
_cell.angle_alpha   90.00
_cell.angle_beta   90.00
_cell.angle_gamma   90.00
#
_symmetry.space_group_name_H-M   'P 1'
#
loop_
_entity.id
_entity.type
_entity.pdbx_description
1 polymer ?
#
loop_
_entity_poly.entity_id
_entity_poly.type
_entity_poly.pdbx_seq_one_letter_code
_entity_poly.pdbx_strand_id
1 'polypeptide(L)'
;MNDNSPQSKSSIQASGLSNSTSGQVPHVKYSNNQHSSQTASSNNDLLVYIPNIPTNISENELEEMIQTRMDKNLRIKISDIKCYSNLGVAVIRLMNEEDKKHLVSNVQSMVLDVKHNTNILFVDELDLDSYIVLDRNISKIPTADEVARRYMQVYKIADLRPCQQISVQFPNIFRFSLNTFDELVKAVKNPDFKIGSAFATVYLRADCSYFEDLPPYTNDEKISSAIANQIGENKLQPTSFYVQYNKQTGNAIVLATQSNKKWIIESVLTINGQNITKKTKLAYRVLVFPVPEGFNIDQILKHQLFGRIVANHQINDHLILELDDMNCYDNCLSVGALRFGNIMMQIVPHTLAADPDKTEINAENWYETEMFNIKPDIKTMITNPQHPIFRYKWNAQIWIEQMNKLDVKDRQSKKYDLNRHLLRVTVMLNTIGVVRKKKYVVDGEEIILKSEPMKTIGYNHQSKLLYGKTIAQTDMKTPYPSTNIIVINEDCLVLYEKLVSEGYRPLLLNMANATNPGGGYRKGDGAQEENLFRRSDYYQSLDADVADKDRSERVYCTAKCELKQSTTFDEYYPMKEFEAIYKHLVLLFFVKQKPMHMLL
;
A
#
# COMPACT_ATOMS: atom_id res chain seq x y z
N MET A 1 -34.89 -58.37 -15.96
CA MET A 1 -35.28 -59.70 -15.46
C MET A 1 -35.97 -59.50 -14.13
N ASN A 2 -37.26 -59.85 -14.10
CA ASN A 2 -38.18 -60.08 -12.97
C ASN A 2 -38.36 -58.90 -11.97
N ASP A 3 -39.49 -58.19 -12.00
CA ASP A 3 -40.87 -58.55 -11.57
C ASP A 3 -41.13 -58.10 -10.13
N ASN A 4 -41.97 -57.05 -9.99
CA ASN A 4 -43.26 -57.08 -9.28
C ASN A 4 -43.66 -55.72 -8.67
N SER A 5 -44.63 -55.11 -9.34
CA SER A 5 -45.66 -54.17 -8.89
C SER A 5 -46.67 -54.83 -7.89
N PRO A 6 -47.79 -54.20 -7.45
CA PRO A 6 -48.10 -52.83 -6.94
C PRO A 6 -49.15 -52.79 -5.78
N GLN A 7 -49.65 -51.57 -5.45
CA GLN A 7 -50.94 -51.19 -4.80
C GLN A 7 -51.03 -51.23 -3.26
N SER A 8 -51.49 -50.18 -2.57
CA SER A 8 -52.91 -49.72 -2.49
C SER A 8 -53.00 -48.37 -1.75
N LYS A 9 -53.69 -47.36 -2.30
CA LYS A 9 -55.03 -46.81 -1.92
C LYS A 9 -55.29 -46.58 -0.42
N SER A 10 -55.51 -45.33 0.00
CA SER A 10 -56.84 -44.85 0.42
C SER A 10 -56.85 -43.37 0.82
N SER A 11 -57.89 -42.70 0.32
CA SER A 11 -58.41 -41.36 0.57
C SER A 11 -59.31 -41.33 1.81
N ILE A 12 -59.34 -40.25 2.62
CA ILE A 12 -60.56 -39.69 3.25
C ILE A 12 -60.36 -38.18 3.56
N GLN A 13 -61.28 -37.35 3.06
CA GLN A 13 -61.62 -36.00 3.57
C GLN A 13 -62.69 -36.12 4.66
N ALA A 14 -62.64 -35.26 5.70
CA ALA A 14 -63.70 -34.30 6.05
C ALA A 14 -63.74 -33.89 7.56
N SER A 15 -63.76 -32.57 7.77
CA SER A 15 -64.55 -31.77 8.74
C SER A 15 -64.52 -32.02 10.26
N GLY A 16 -64.33 -30.93 11.03
CA GLY A 16 -64.87 -30.79 12.38
C GLY A 16 -64.19 -29.76 13.30
N LEU A 17 -64.88 -28.64 13.57
CA LEU A 17 -64.57 -27.51 14.46
C LEU A 17 -64.19 -27.85 15.93
N SER A 18 -63.30 -27.06 16.57
CA SER A 18 -63.62 -26.15 17.70
C SER A 18 -62.39 -25.55 18.43
N ASN A 19 -62.41 -24.20 18.56
CA ASN A 19 -62.01 -23.31 19.67
C ASN A 19 -60.55 -23.19 20.25
N SER A 20 -60.03 -21.94 20.15
CA SER A 20 -59.30 -21.10 21.14
C SER A 20 -58.14 -21.70 21.96
N THR A 21 -56.95 -21.10 22.12
CA THR A 21 -56.63 -19.68 22.39
C THR A 21 -55.10 -19.43 22.34
N SER A 22 -54.72 -18.16 22.12
CA SER A 22 -53.52 -17.42 22.57
C SER A 22 -52.11 -17.75 22.04
N GLY A 23 -51.46 -16.72 21.46
CA GLY A 23 -50.00 -16.56 21.50
C GLY A 23 -49.29 -16.12 20.21
N GLN A 24 -49.71 -15.02 19.56
CA GLN A 24 -48.95 -14.43 18.45
C GLN A 24 -48.01 -13.32 18.95
N VAL A 25 -46.72 -13.53 18.69
CA VAL A 25 -45.63 -12.55 18.79
C VAL A 25 -45.57 -11.78 17.46
N PRO A 26 -45.61 -10.43 17.45
CA PRO A 26 -45.62 -9.69 16.19
C PRO A 26 -44.21 -9.34 15.69
N HIS A 27 -44.01 -9.62 14.40
CA HIS A 27 -43.02 -9.00 13.54
C HIS A 27 -43.18 -7.46 13.53
N VAL A 28 -42.08 -6.72 13.69
CA VAL A 28 -42.03 -5.28 13.42
C VAL A 28 -41.05 -5.01 12.28
N LYS A 29 -41.62 -4.50 11.18
CA LYS A 29 -40.96 -3.84 10.07
C LYS A 29 -40.45 -2.46 10.54
N TYR A 30 -39.19 -2.15 10.30
CA TYR A 30 -38.68 -0.78 10.48
C TYR A 30 -39.16 0.09 9.31
N SER A 31 -39.93 1.14 9.63
CA SER A 31 -40.31 2.21 8.72
C SER A 31 -40.07 3.55 9.41
N ASN A 32 -39.39 4.42 8.67
CA ASN A 32 -39.42 5.88 8.65
C ASN A 32 -39.90 6.65 9.90
N ASN A 33 -38.96 7.46 10.38
CA ASN A 33 -39.11 8.72 11.10
C ASN A 33 -40.50 9.36 11.04
N GLN A 34 -41.15 9.41 12.21
CA GLN A 34 -42.01 10.53 12.58
C GLN A 34 -41.68 10.99 14.00
N HIS A 35 -41.69 12.31 14.15
CA HIS A 35 -41.55 13.08 15.36
C HIS A 35 -42.25 12.48 16.59
N SER A 36 -41.50 12.33 17.68
CA SER A 36 -42.06 12.36 19.03
C SER A 36 -41.20 13.27 19.91
N SER A 37 -41.66 14.51 20.00
CA SER A 37 -41.34 15.48 21.02
C SER A 37 -41.67 14.93 22.41
N GLN A 38 -40.66 14.67 23.24
CA GLN A 38 -40.80 14.68 24.69
C GLN A 38 -39.57 15.36 25.32
N THR A 39 -39.86 16.54 25.86
CA THR A 39 -39.01 17.48 26.56
C THR A 39 -38.56 16.92 27.92
N ALA A 40 -37.24 16.84 28.11
CA ALA A 40 -36.63 16.89 29.42
C ALA A 40 -36.01 18.28 29.59
N SER A 41 -36.61 19.09 30.46
CA SER A 41 -36.15 20.44 30.78
C SER A 41 -34.86 20.38 31.60
N SER A 42 -33.74 20.71 30.98
CA SER A 42 -32.49 21.05 31.65
C SER A 42 -32.01 22.35 31.02
N ASN A 43 -31.94 23.44 31.80
CA ASN A 43 -31.46 24.79 31.43
C ASN A 43 -31.27 25.00 29.92
N ASN A 44 -32.23 25.64 29.24
CA ASN A 44 -32.07 26.10 27.86
C ASN A 44 -30.98 27.17 27.82
N ASP A 45 -29.72 26.74 27.82
CA ASP A 45 -28.61 27.59 27.46
C ASP A 45 -28.80 27.92 25.98
N LEU A 46 -29.14 29.17 25.70
CA LEU A 46 -29.37 29.73 24.37
C LEU A 46 -28.04 29.86 23.61
N LEU A 47 -27.40 28.73 23.34
CA LEU A 47 -26.09 28.65 22.71
C LEU A 47 -26.21 28.54 21.21
N VAL A 48 -25.30 29.22 20.53
CA VAL A 48 -24.96 29.04 19.13
C VAL A 48 -23.47 28.76 19.05
N TYR A 49 -23.08 27.84 18.19
CA TYR A 49 -21.69 27.48 18.01
C TYR A 49 -21.16 28.04 16.69
N ILE A 50 -19.89 28.44 16.72
CA ILE A 50 -19.09 28.71 15.54
C ILE A 50 -18.04 27.62 15.47
N PRO A 51 -18.23 26.57 14.66
CA PRO A 51 -17.18 25.60 14.42
C PRO A 51 -16.09 26.28 13.60
N ASN A 52 -14.92 25.64 13.55
CA ASN A 52 -13.91 25.98 12.58
C ASN A 52 -13.37 27.41 12.76
N ILE A 53 -13.12 27.85 13.99
CA ILE A 53 -12.50 29.15 14.23
C ILE A 53 -11.01 29.19 13.80
N PRO A 54 -10.46 30.36 13.42
CA PRO A 54 -9.03 30.52 13.18
C PRO A 54 -8.19 30.22 14.42
N THR A 55 -7.12 29.44 14.27
CA THR A 55 -6.24 29.03 15.39
C THR A 55 -4.95 29.85 15.47
N ASN A 56 -4.68 30.70 14.48
CA ASN A 56 -3.51 31.58 14.41
C ASN A 56 -3.73 32.94 15.11
N ILE A 57 -4.93 33.18 15.65
CA ILE A 57 -5.34 34.40 16.35
C ILE A 57 -5.60 34.02 17.81
N SER A 58 -5.32 34.93 18.75
CA SER A 58 -5.59 34.66 20.17
C SER A 58 -7.10 34.59 20.44
N GLU A 59 -7.51 33.80 21.44
CA GLU A 59 -8.93 33.61 21.78
C GLU A 59 -9.63 34.96 22.07
N ASN A 60 -9.01 35.83 22.88
CA ASN A 60 -9.56 37.14 23.23
C ASN A 60 -9.71 38.07 22.00
N GLU A 61 -8.71 38.10 21.12
CA GLU A 61 -8.76 38.92 19.90
C GLU A 61 -9.86 38.41 18.96
N LEU A 62 -10.03 37.09 18.86
CA LEU A 62 -11.07 36.50 18.05
C LEU A 62 -12.47 36.79 18.62
N GLU A 63 -12.64 36.73 19.95
CA GLU A 63 -13.88 37.14 20.63
C GLU A 63 -14.24 38.59 20.30
N GLU A 64 -13.28 39.52 20.40
CA GLU A 64 -13.50 40.94 20.07
C GLU A 64 -13.84 41.17 18.60
N MET A 65 -13.17 40.44 17.69
CA MET A 65 -13.45 40.49 16.25
C MET A 65 -14.87 40.01 15.94
N ILE A 66 -15.29 38.87 16.50
CA ILE A 66 -16.64 38.33 16.30
C ILE A 66 -17.66 39.30 16.88
N GLN A 67 -17.47 39.76 18.12
CA GLN A 67 -18.37 40.71 18.80
C GLN A 67 -18.54 41.99 17.97
N THR A 68 -17.44 42.62 17.55
CA THR A 68 -17.45 43.85 16.75
C THR A 68 -18.17 43.65 15.41
N ARG A 69 -17.99 42.50 14.77
CA ARG A 69 -18.62 42.20 13.48
C ARG A 69 -20.11 41.94 13.64
N MET A 70 -20.50 41.26 14.72
CA MET A 70 -21.92 41.07 15.05
C MET A 70 -22.57 42.41 15.36
N ASP A 71 -22.02 43.24 16.26
CA ASP A 71 -22.62 44.55 16.62
C ASP A 71 -22.81 45.49 15.43
N LYS A 72 -21.89 45.46 14.46
CA LYS A 72 -21.96 46.31 13.26
C LYS A 72 -23.00 45.85 12.24
N ASN A 73 -23.18 44.55 12.08
CA ASN A 73 -23.96 43.99 10.95
C ASN A 73 -25.26 43.30 11.39
N LEU A 74 -25.35 42.90 12.65
CA LEU A 74 -26.44 42.13 13.23
C LEU A 74 -26.95 42.90 14.46
N ARG A 75 -28.23 43.28 14.46
CA ARG A 75 -28.84 43.98 15.61
C ARG A 75 -29.20 43.00 16.74
N ILE A 76 -28.31 42.04 17.01
CA ILE A 76 -28.50 40.95 17.99
C ILE A 76 -27.73 41.29 19.26
N LYS A 77 -28.37 41.18 20.42
CA LYS A 77 -27.69 41.35 21.71
C LYS A 77 -27.14 40.01 22.19
N ILE A 78 -25.83 39.96 22.38
CA ILE A 78 -25.10 38.78 22.83
C ILE A 78 -24.83 38.94 24.33
N SER A 79 -24.96 37.86 25.10
CA SER A 79 -24.62 37.89 26.53
C SER A 79 -23.14 37.64 26.77
N ASP A 80 -22.56 36.69 26.03
CA ASP A 80 -21.18 36.25 26.17
C ASP A 80 -20.71 35.55 24.89
N ILE A 81 -19.43 35.68 24.55
CA ILE A 81 -18.76 34.94 23.49
C ILE A 81 -17.48 34.36 24.07
N LYS A 82 -17.24 33.08 23.82
CA LYS A 82 -16.02 32.42 24.26
C LYS A 82 -15.40 31.55 23.19
N CYS A 83 -14.12 31.78 22.92
CA CYS A 83 -13.35 31.01 21.95
C CYS A 83 -12.55 29.90 22.64
N TYR A 84 -12.47 28.74 21.99
CA TYR A 84 -11.72 27.57 22.44
C TYR A 84 -10.87 27.04 21.29
N SER A 85 -9.67 27.59 21.14
CA SER A 85 -8.78 27.30 20.00
C SER A 85 -8.40 25.83 19.91
N ASN A 86 -8.23 25.15 21.05
CA ASN A 86 -7.94 23.70 21.09
C ASN A 86 -9.10 22.83 20.57
N LEU A 87 -10.34 23.31 20.69
CA LEU A 87 -11.52 22.63 20.14
C LEU A 87 -11.85 23.11 18.72
N GLY A 88 -11.25 24.21 18.28
CA GLY A 88 -11.60 24.91 17.05
C GLY A 88 -13.06 25.39 17.06
N VAL A 89 -13.57 25.84 18.22
CA VAL A 89 -14.96 26.30 18.37
C VAL A 89 -15.03 27.63 19.13
N ALA A 90 -15.94 28.52 18.73
CA ALA A 90 -16.46 29.57 19.61
C ALA A 90 -17.91 29.29 20.00
N VAL A 91 -18.28 29.70 21.21
CA VAL A 91 -19.63 29.58 21.77
C VAL A 91 -20.18 30.98 21.96
N ILE A 92 -21.37 31.23 21.43
CA ILE A 92 -22.12 32.46 21.61
C ILE A 92 -23.32 32.14 22.49
N ARG A 93 -23.46 32.87 23.59
CA ARG A 93 -24.65 32.80 24.45
C ARG A 93 -25.56 33.98 24.12
N LEU A 94 -26.81 33.68 23.80
CA LEU A 94 -27.81 34.65 23.37
C LEU A 94 -28.84 34.90 24.47
N MET A 95 -29.58 36.00 24.33
CA MET A 95 -30.56 36.44 25.33
C MET A 95 -31.96 35.86 25.10
N ASN A 96 -32.29 35.44 23.87
CA ASN A 96 -33.59 34.89 23.50
C ASN A 96 -33.50 33.88 22.33
N GLU A 97 -34.53 33.05 22.18
CA GLU A 97 -34.63 32.03 21.11
C GLU A 97 -34.82 32.62 19.70
N GLU A 98 -35.39 33.82 19.58
CA GLU A 98 -35.65 34.46 18.29
C GLU A 98 -34.34 34.84 17.60
N ASP A 99 -33.41 35.45 18.34
CA ASP A 99 -32.06 35.78 17.89
C ASP A 99 -31.26 34.52 17.55
N LYS A 100 -31.39 33.47 18.36
CA LYS A 100 -30.76 32.17 18.09
C LYS A 100 -31.22 31.59 16.76
N LYS A 101 -32.54 31.53 16.56
CA LYS A 101 -33.14 31.04 15.32
C LYS A 101 -32.75 31.91 14.14
N HIS A 102 -32.75 33.24 14.29
CA HIS A 102 -32.33 34.15 13.24
C HIS A 102 -30.87 33.93 12.83
N LEU A 103 -29.96 33.79 13.81
CA LEU A 103 -28.54 33.60 13.57
C LEU A 103 -28.25 32.27 12.84
N VAL A 104 -28.84 31.17 13.30
CA VAL A 104 -28.62 29.84 12.72
C VAL A 104 -29.38 29.65 11.40
N SER A 105 -30.63 30.11 11.29
CA SER A 105 -31.48 29.79 10.13
C SER A 105 -31.40 30.84 9.02
N ASN A 106 -31.26 32.12 9.37
CA ASN A 106 -31.35 33.22 8.38
C ASN A 106 -29.98 33.80 8.05
N VAL A 107 -29.15 34.06 9.06
CA VAL A 107 -27.80 34.60 8.85
C VAL A 107 -26.86 33.50 8.35
N GLN A 108 -26.82 32.35 9.05
CA GLN A 108 -26.05 31.13 8.78
C GLN A 108 -24.52 31.29 8.75
N SER A 109 -24.01 32.40 8.25
CA SER A 109 -22.58 32.67 8.11
C SER A 109 -22.27 34.17 8.14
N MET A 110 -21.02 34.51 8.43
CA MET A 110 -20.55 35.89 8.45
C MET A 110 -19.08 35.99 8.07
N VAL A 111 -18.77 36.91 7.15
CA VAL A 111 -17.38 37.25 6.83
C VAL A 111 -16.74 37.97 8.01
N LEU A 112 -15.81 37.27 8.67
CA LEU A 112 -15.11 37.74 9.85
C LEU A 112 -13.94 38.65 9.46
N ASP A 113 -13.14 38.23 8.47
CA ASP A 113 -12.02 39.01 7.95
C ASP A 113 -11.97 38.94 6.42
N VAL A 114 -12.20 40.08 5.78
CA VAL A 114 -12.19 40.22 4.31
C VAL A 114 -10.78 40.05 3.75
N LYS A 115 -9.73 40.49 4.46
CA LYS A 115 -8.35 40.46 3.96
C LYS A 115 -7.83 39.03 3.83
N HIS A 116 -8.20 38.17 4.77
CA HIS A 116 -7.78 36.76 4.81
C HIS A 116 -8.87 35.80 4.31
N ASN A 117 -9.97 36.33 3.76
CA ASN A 117 -11.12 35.57 3.27
C ASN A 117 -11.68 34.59 4.32
N THR A 118 -11.73 35.00 5.58
CA THR A 118 -12.20 34.18 6.69
C THR A 118 -13.71 34.33 6.84
N ASN A 119 -14.45 33.27 6.53
CA ASN A 119 -15.89 33.16 6.80
C ASN A 119 -16.14 32.24 8.00
N ILE A 120 -17.05 32.62 8.88
CA ILE A 120 -17.51 31.79 10.00
C ILE A 120 -18.95 31.34 9.77
N LEU A 121 -19.32 30.19 10.35
CA LEU A 121 -20.65 29.60 10.26
C LEU A 121 -21.30 29.59 11.64
N PHE A 122 -22.62 29.72 11.68
CA PHE A 122 -23.42 29.60 12.90
C PHE A 122 -24.22 28.31 12.86
N VAL A 123 -24.07 27.47 13.88
CA VAL A 123 -24.77 26.18 13.98
C VAL A 123 -25.41 26.01 15.35
N ASP A 124 -26.52 25.28 15.39
CA ASP A 124 -27.23 24.96 16.64
C ASP A 124 -26.56 23.79 17.38
N GLU A 125 -25.99 22.85 16.62
CA GLU A 125 -25.39 21.63 17.15
C GLU A 125 -23.94 21.47 16.67
N LEU A 126 -23.11 20.85 17.50
CA LEU A 126 -21.74 20.47 17.17
C LEU A 126 -21.62 18.96 17.07
N ASP A 127 -20.73 18.51 16.19
CA ASP A 127 -20.20 17.16 16.29
C ASP A 127 -19.31 17.06 17.55
N LEU A 128 -19.67 16.13 18.42
CA LEU A 128 -19.05 15.86 19.71
C LEU A 128 -18.31 14.50 19.73
N ASP A 129 -18.22 13.81 18.59
CA ASP A 129 -17.48 12.56 18.49
C ASP A 129 -16.02 12.75 18.88
N SER A 130 -15.62 11.95 19.86
CA SER A 130 -14.32 12.04 20.51
C SER A 130 -13.75 10.64 20.68
N TYR A 131 -12.43 10.59 20.85
CA TYR A 131 -11.72 9.32 20.88
C TYR A 131 -10.79 9.25 22.07
N ILE A 132 -10.71 8.09 22.70
CA ILE A 132 -9.75 7.76 23.74
C ILE A 132 -8.78 6.76 23.14
N VAL A 133 -7.50 7.10 23.18
CA VAL A 133 -6.43 6.23 22.71
C VAL A 133 -5.59 5.81 23.89
N LEU A 134 -5.44 4.50 24.08
CA LEU A 134 -4.50 3.94 25.06
C LEU A 134 -3.14 3.69 24.42
N ASP A 135 -2.10 3.79 25.24
CA ASP A 135 -0.76 3.37 24.87
C ASP A 135 -0.73 1.90 24.46
N ARG A 136 0.13 1.57 23.49
CA ARG A 136 0.18 0.23 22.89
C ARG A 136 0.80 -0.83 23.81
N ASN A 137 1.60 -0.42 24.79
CA ASN A 137 2.32 -1.33 25.70
C ASN A 137 1.47 -1.67 26.93
N ILE A 138 0.27 -2.22 26.70
CA ILE A 138 -0.67 -2.60 27.77
C ILE A 138 -0.82 -4.12 27.81
N SER A 139 -0.70 -4.69 29.01
CA SER A 139 -0.78 -6.14 29.23
C SER A 139 -2.20 -6.70 29.05
N LYS A 140 -3.21 -5.87 29.28
CA LYS A 140 -4.63 -6.19 29.08
C LYS A 140 -5.36 -4.94 28.59
N ILE A 141 -6.07 -5.08 27.49
CA ILE A 141 -6.90 -4.02 26.93
C ILE A 141 -8.19 -3.93 27.78
N PRO A 142 -8.53 -2.76 28.35
CA PRO A 142 -9.76 -2.59 29.09
C PRO A 142 -10.97 -2.67 28.16
N THR A 143 -12.11 -3.08 28.72
CA THR A 143 -13.39 -3.05 28.02
C THR A 143 -13.87 -1.62 27.80
N ALA A 144 -14.72 -1.40 26.79
CA ALA A 144 -15.27 -0.06 26.50
C ALA A 144 -16.01 0.54 27.72
N ASP A 145 -16.67 -0.30 28.50
CA ASP A 145 -17.32 0.02 29.77
C ASP A 145 -16.34 0.53 30.84
N GLU A 146 -15.20 -0.14 31.01
CA GLU A 146 -14.14 0.28 31.94
C GLU A 146 -13.55 1.63 31.53
N VAL A 147 -13.33 1.82 30.23
CA VAL A 147 -12.84 3.10 29.67
C VAL A 147 -13.85 4.22 29.93
N ALA A 148 -15.13 3.99 29.64
CA ALA A 148 -16.20 4.98 29.84
C ALA A 148 -16.35 5.38 31.32
N ARG A 149 -16.39 4.40 32.23
CA ARG A 149 -16.48 4.67 33.68
C ARG A 149 -15.27 5.46 34.16
N ARG A 150 -14.08 5.15 33.66
CA ARG A 150 -12.86 5.84 34.07
C ARG A 150 -12.83 7.27 33.57
N TYR A 151 -13.21 7.52 32.33
CA TYR A 151 -13.36 8.87 31.76
C TYR A 151 -14.34 9.71 32.61
N MET A 152 -15.52 9.15 32.90
CA MET A 152 -16.56 9.80 33.72
C MET A 152 -16.03 10.21 35.10
N GLN A 153 -15.26 9.34 35.77
CA GLN A 153 -14.67 9.63 37.07
C GLN A 153 -13.64 10.75 37.01
N VAL A 154 -12.74 10.72 36.02
CA VAL A 154 -11.64 11.70 35.89
C VAL A 154 -12.20 13.10 35.61
N TYR A 155 -13.14 13.20 34.67
CA TYR A 155 -13.68 14.47 34.23
C TYR A 155 -15.00 14.86 34.90
N LYS A 156 -15.44 14.10 35.93
CA LYS A 156 -16.67 14.38 36.70
C LYS A 156 -17.88 14.60 35.78
N ILE A 157 -18.11 13.64 34.89
CA ILE A 157 -19.29 13.57 34.02
C ILE A 157 -20.41 12.89 34.81
N ALA A 158 -21.64 13.37 34.66
CA ALA A 158 -22.77 12.92 35.48
C ALA A 158 -23.24 11.50 35.11
N ASP A 159 -23.34 11.23 33.81
CA ASP A 159 -23.85 9.98 33.29
C ASP A 159 -22.78 9.23 32.49
N LEU A 160 -22.92 7.90 32.45
CA LEU A 160 -22.10 7.05 31.60
C LEU A 160 -22.42 7.34 30.12
N ARG A 161 -21.39 7.64 29.34
CA ARG A 161 -21.52 7.89 27.91
C ARG A 161 -21.28 6.62 27.10
N PRO A 162 -21.99 6.40 25.97
CA PRO A 162 -21.71 5.31 25.05
C PRO A 162 -20.24 5.35 24.63
N CYS A 163 -19.58 4.21 24.74
CA CYS A 163 -18.18 4.03 24.39
C CYS A 163 -18.05 2.71 23.63
N GLN A 164 -17.32 2.72 22.53
CA GLN A 164 -17.15 1.54 21.68
C GLN A 164 -15.70 1.44 21.21
N GLN A 165 -15.13 0.23 21.26
CA GLN A 165 -13.86 -0.05 20.61
C GLN A 165 -14.03 0.04 19.09
N ILE A 166 -13.13 0.75 18.40
CA ILE A 166 -13.36 1.11 17.01
C ILE A 166 -13.08 0.00 16.00
N SER A 167 -12.29 -1.01 16.39
CA SER A 167 -12.01 -2.23 15.60
C SER A 167 -11.11 -3.16 16.40
N VAL A 168 -11.19 -4.48 16.17
CA VAL A 168 -10.14 -5.42 16.64
C VAL A 168 -8.78 -5.18 15.97
N GLN A 169 -8.72 -4.50 14.82
CA GLN A 169 -7.45 -4.12 14.18
C GLN A 169 -6.73 -2.98 14.93
N PHE A 170 -7.47 -2.19 15.71
CA PHE A 170 -6.97 -1.05 16.48
C PHE A 170 -7.55 -1.07 17.90
N PRO A 171 -7.22 -2.11 18.70
CA PRO A 171 -7.98 -2.42 19.90
C PRO A 171 -7.74 -1.45 21.06
N ASN A 172 -6.74 -0.58 20.95
CA ASN A 172 -6.41 0.48 21.90
C ASN A 172 -7.18 1.79 21.65
N ILE A 173 -8.13 1.83 20.69
CA ILE A 173 -8.83 3.05 20.29
C ILE A 173 -10.33 2.89 20.53
N PHE A 174 -10.90 3.85 21.26
CA PHE A 174 -12.29 3.86 21.68
C PHE A 174 -12.96 5.15 21.22
N ARG A 175 -14.11 5.04 20.55
CA ARG A 175 -14.97 6.18 20.23
C ARG A 175 -15.97 6.38 21.36
N PHE A 176 -16.24 7.63 21.70
CA PHE A 176 -17.29 8.01 22.62
C PHE A 176 -17.92 9.33 22.17
N SER A 177 -19.18 9.54 22.54
CA SER A 177 -19.91 10.77 22.20
C SER A 177 -20.32 11.48 23.50
N LEU A 178 -20.08 12.79 23.54
CA LEU A 178 -20.47 13.65 24.65
C LEU A 178 -21.81 14.33 24.34
N ASN A 179 -22.53 14.76 25.36
CA ASN A 179 -23.86 15.34 25.18
C ASN A 179 -23.87 16.87 25.26
N THR A 180 -22.90 17.47 25.95
CA THR A 180 -22.86 18.92 26.12
C THR A 180 -21.47 19.48 25.88
N PHE A 181 -21.42 20.74 25.48
CA PHE A 181 -20.16 21.46 25.27
C PHE A 181 -19.35 21.59 26.57
N ASP A 182 -20.01 21.77 27.71
CA ASP A 182 -19.33 21.84 29.02
C ASP A 182 -18.53 20.58 29.34
N GLU A 183 -18.98 19.41 28.88
CA GLU A 183 -18.23 18.16 29.03
C GLU A 183 -16.92 18.20 28.24
N LEU A 184 -16.91 18.77 27.02
CA LEU A 184 -15.67 18.97 26.25
C LEU A 184 -14.68 19.87 27.00
N VAL A 185 -15.17 20.97 27.57
CA VAL A 185 -14.33 21.96 28.26
C VAL A 185 -13.61 21.35 29.47
N LYS A 186 -14.23 20.39 30.16
CA LYS A 186 -13.61 19.69 31.30
C LYS A 186 -12.38 18.87 30.90
N ALA A 187 -12.40 18.27 29.70
CA ALA A 187 -11.31 17.42 29.22
C ALA A 187 -10.24 18.18 28.42
N VAL A 188 -10.58 19.33 27.81
CA VAL A 188 -9.67 20.03 26.87
C VAL A 188 -8.34 20.46 27.50
N LYS A 189 -8.33 20.80 28.81
CA LYS A 189 -7.13 21.29 29.50
C LYS A 189 -6.18 20.18 29.91
N ASN A 190 -6.70 18.99 30.21
CA ASN A 190 -5.93 17.85 30.67
C ASN A 190 -6.44 16.60 29.94
N PRO A 191 -6.07 16.40 28.67
CA PRO A 191 -6.59 15.30 27.85
C PRO A 191 -6.03 13.94 28.28
N ASP A 192 -5.01 13.91 29.13
CA ASP A 192 -4.32 12.69 29.52
C ASP A 192 -4.79 12.16 30.88
N PHE A 193 -4.97 10.84 30.98
CA PHE A 193 -5.35 10.18 32.22
C PHE A 193 -4.91 8.71 32.24
N LYS A 194 -5.03 8.06 33.41
CA LYS A 194 -4.67 6.64 33.59
C LYS A 194 -5.89 5.75 33.74
N ILE A 195 -5.83 4.56 33.12
CA ILE A 195 -6.80 3.47 33.26
C ILE A 195 -6.03 2.22 33.73
N GLY A 196 -6.10 1.92 35.03
CA GLY A 196 -5.21 0.92 35.62
C GLY A 196 -3.73 1.30 35.43
N SER A 197 -2.95 0.44 34.78
CA SER A 197 -1.55 0.71 34.41
C SER A 197 -1.39 1.41 33.06
N ALA A 198 -2.45 1.51 32.26
CA ALA A 198 -2.41 2.12 30.94
C ALA A 198 -2.49 3.66 31.02
N PHE A 199 -1.74 4.33 30.16
CA PHE A 199 -1.91 5.75 29.88
C PHE A 199 -2.89 5.91 28.71
N ALA A 200 -3.74 6.92 28.80
CA ALA A 200 -4.76 7.21 27.81
C ALA A 200 -4.79 8.71 27.50
N THR A 201 -4.97 9.05 26.23
CA THR A 201 -5.10 10.42 25.74
C THR A 201 -6.45 10.61 25.04
N VAL A 202 -7.12 11.72 25.35
CA VAL A 202 -8.39 12.09 24.76
C VAL A 202 -8.19 13.02 23.57
N TYR A 203 -8.76 12.64 22.43
CA TYR A 203 -8.85 13.46 21.21
C TYR A 203 -10.29 13.93 21.08
N LEU A 204 -10.55 15.14 21.56
CA LEU A 204 -11.88 15.76 21.55
C LEU A 204 -12.22 16.27 20.15
N ARG A 205 -13.47 16.07 19.72
CA ARG A 205 -13.97 16.50 18.40
C ARG A 205 -12.97 16.12 17.32
N ALA A 206 -12.82 14.83 17.04
CA ALA A 206 -11.84 14.34 16.08
C ALA A 206 -12.49 13.52 14.98
N ASP A 207 -11.96 13.64 13.77
CA ASP A 207 -12.28 12.74 12.67
C ASP A 207 -11.46 11.46 12.82
N CYS A 208 -12.11 10.32 12.55
CA CYS A 208 -11.43 9.05 12.39
C CYS A 208 -11.39 8.67 10.91
N SER A 209 -10.18 8.54 10.38
CA SER A 209 -9.93 8.19 8.99
C SER A 209 -9.12 6.90 8.87
N TYR A 210 -9.42 6.12 7.85
CA TYR A 210 -8.73 4.88 7.54
C TYR A 210 -8.04 4.97 6.18
N PHE A 211 -6.88 4.32 6.10
CA PHE A 211 -6.12 4.12 4.88
C PHE A 211 -5.81 2.64 4.75
N GLU A 212 -6.10 2.07 3.60
CA GLU A 212 -6.03 0.62 3.39
C GLU A 212 -5.04 0.29 2.28
N ASP A 213 -4.62 -0.98 2.26
CA ASP A 213 -3.69 -1.50 1.26
C ASP A 213 -2.39 -0.67 1.19
N LEU A 214 -1.96 -0.13 2.34
CA LEU A 214 -0.76 0.69 2.44
C LEU A 214 0.48 -0.15 2.10
N PRO A 215 1.51 0.41 1.46
CA PRO A 215 2.69 -0.38 1.14
C PRO A 215 3.31 -1.06 2.39
N PRO A 216 3.81 -2.31 2.30
CA PRO A 216 4.26 -3.09 3.46
C PRO A 216 5.45 -2.49 4.24
N TYR A 217 6.13 -1.52 3.64
CA TYR A 217 7.22 -0.74 4.25
C TYR A 217 6.76 0.54 4.96
N THR A 218 5.45 0.79 5.03
CA THR A 218 4.86 1.92 5.76
C THR A 218 5.03 1.72 7.27
N ASN A 219 5.06 2.83 8.00
CA ASN A 219 5.03 2.88 9.45
C ASN A 219 4.38 4.20 9.90
N ASP A 220 4.14 4.33 11.21
CA ASP A 220 3.51 5.52 11.80
C ASP A 220 4.24 6.81 11.43
N GLU A 221 5.58 6.80 11.43
CA GLU A 221 6.41 7.96 11.13
C GLU A 221 6.28 8.41 9.67
N LYS A 222 6.26 7.47 8.72
CA LYS A 222 6.10 7.76 7.29
C LYS A 222 4.73 8.36 7.02
N ILE A 223 3.68 7.80 7.62
CA ILE A 223 2.32 8.35 7.51
C ILE A 223 2.27 9.74 8.12
N SER A 224 2.78 9.90 9.35
CA SER A 224 2.78 11.19 10.04
C SER A 224 3.55 12.27 9.26
N SER A 225 4.69 11.92 8.69
CA SER A 225 5.51 12.83 7.88
C SER A 225 4.82 13.18 6.56
N ALA A 226 4.17 12.22 5.91
CA ALA A 226 3.40 12.45 4.70
C ALA A 226 2.23 13.41 4.95
N ILE A 227 1.49 13.21 6.04
CA ILE A 227 0.40 14.12 6.45
C ILE A 227 0.97 15.51 6.73
N ALA A 228 2.01 15.61 7.57
CA ALA A 228 2.62 16.89 7.95
C ALA A 228 3.05 17.69 6.71
N ASN A 229 3.76 17.05 5.78
CA ASN A 229 4.16 17.67 4.52
C ASN A 229 2.95 18.13 3.69
N GLN A 230 1.89 17.32 3.59
CA GLN A 230 0.70 17.64 2.80
C GLN A 230 -0.06 18.86 3.36
N ILE A 231 -0.08 19.03 4.69
CA ILE A 231 -0.70 20.21 5.34
C ILE A 231 0.27 21.39 5.52
N GLY A 232 1.50 21.27 5.01
CA GLY A 232 2.53 22.32 5.10
C GLY A 232 3.05 22.55 6.51
N GLU A 233 3.09 21.51 7.34
CA GLU A 233 3.64 21.53 8.70
C GLU A 233 4.92 20.68 8.77
N ASN A 234 5.85 21.04 9.65
CA ASN A 234 7.09 20.27 9.81
C ASN A 234 6.88 18.93 10.54
N LYS A 235 5.90 18.89 11.47
CA LYS A 235 5.58 17.72 12.29
C LYS A 235 4.15 17.82 12.82
N LEU A 236 3.48 16.69 12.97
CA LEU A 236 2.16 16.61 13.60
C LEU A 236 2.25 16.81 15.12
N GLN A 237 1.29 17.55 15.68
CA GLN A 237 1.14 17.72 17.12
C GLN A 237 0.45 16.49 17.73
N PRO A 238 1.05 15.82 18.73
CA PRO A 238 0.50 14.59 19.32
C PRO A 238 -0.87 14.75 19.97
N THR A 239 -1.25 15.96 20.40
CA THR A 239 -2.58 16.24 20.97
C THR A 239 -3.64 16.51 19.91
N SER A 240 -3.23 16.70 18.66
CA SER A 240 -4.09 17.02 17.52
C SER A 240 -4.20 15.87 16.52
N PHE A 241 -3.21 14.99 16.48
CA PHE A 241 -3.15 13.84 15.61
C PHE A 241 -2.73 12.59 16.35
N TYR A 242 -3.40 11.49 16.06
CA TYR A 242 -2.92 10.15 16.36
C TYR A 242 -2.81 9.36 15.07
N VAL A 243 -1.70 8.66 14.90
CA VAL A 243 -1.45 7.80 13.73
C VAL A 243 -1.06 6.42 14.22
N GLN A 244 -1.73 5.40 13.69
CA GLN A 244 -1.37 4.01 13.95
C GLN A 244 -1.50 3.16 12.70
N TYR A 245 -0.39 2.53 12.31
CA TYR A 245 -0.30 1.56 11.24
C TYR A 245 -0.37 0.13 11.80
N ASN A 246 -1.30 -0.65 11.28
CA ASN A 246 -1.37 -2.08 11.50
C ASN A 246 -0.61 -2.81 10.38
N LYS A 247 0.60 -3.27 10.71
CA LYS A 247 1.48 -3.96 9.75
C LYS A 247 0.91 -5.29 9.25
N GLN A 248 0.06 -5.96 10.03
CA GLN A 248 -0.51 -7.25 9.65
C GLN A 248 -1.51 -7.08 8.52
N THR A 249 -2.44 -6.13 8.65
CA THR A 249 -3.49 -5.90 7.65
C THR A 249 -3.11 -4.88 6.60
N GLY A 250 -2.05 -4.10 6.82
CA GLY A 250 -1.70 -3.01 5.90
C GLY A 250 -2.56 -1.77 6.01
N ASN A 251 -3.35 -1.69 7.08
CA ASN A 251 -4.28 -0.60 7.29
C ASN A 251 -3.69 0.40 8.28
N ALA A 252 -3.99 1.68 8.11
CA ALA A 252 -3.73 2.69 9.14
C ALA A 252 -5.00 3.39 9.54
N ILE A 253 -4.98 3.88 10.77
CA ILE A 253 -5.95 4.79 11.33
C ILE A 253 -5.28 6.11 11.64
N VAL A 254 -5.98 7.20 11.31
CA VAL A 254 -5.57 8.57 11.62
C VAL A 254 -6.73 9.23 12.35
N LEU A 255 -6.49 9.63 13.60
CA LEU A 255 -7.37 10.54 14.32
C LEU A 255 -6.83 11.95 14.14
N ALA A 256 -7.70 12.90 13.79
CA ALA A 256 -7.31 14.29 13.65
C ALA A 256 -8.40 15.19 14.27
N THR A 257 -8.01 16.07 15.19
CA THR A 257 -8.96 17.01 15.78
C THR A 257 -9.52 17.95 14.70
N GLN A 258 -10.80 18.30 14.80
CA GLN A 258 -11.55 19.15 13.85
C GLN A 258 -10.91 20.53 13.65
N SER A 259 -10.05 20.97 14.57
CA SER A 259 -9.23 22.18 14.42
C SER A 259 -8.25 22.12 13.23
N ASN A 260 -7.88 20.92 12.76
CA ASN A 260 -6.91 20.72 11.67
C ASN A 260 -7.55 20.73 10.28
N LYS A 261 -8.21 21.84 9.93
CA LYS A 261 -8.98 21.96 8.68
C LYS A 261 -8.23 21.56 7.43
N LYS A 262 -6.94 21.91 7.33
CA LYS A 262 -6.09 21.58 6.19
C LYS A 262 -6.08 20.08 5.92
N TRP A 263 -6.14 19.24 6.95
CA TRP A 263 -6.23 17.78 6.82
C TRP A 263 -7.68 17.28 6.66
N ILE A 264 -8.63 17.90 7.37
CA ILE A 264 -10.04 17.46 7.37
C ILE A 264 -10.62 17.49 5.95
N ILE A 265 -10.30 18.52 5.16
CA ILE A 265 -10.78 18.66 3.77
C ILE A 265 -10.08 17.74 2.76
N GLU A 266 -8.95 17.14 3.12
CA GLU A 266 -8.21 16.24 2.22
C GLU A 266 -8.98 14.93 2.04
N SER A 267 -8.98 14.44 0.80
CA SER A 267 -9.64 13.19 0.41
C SER A 267 -8.65 12.03 0.18
N VAL A 268 -7.36 12.32 0.11
CA VAL A 268 -6.29 11.35 -0.13
C VAL A 268 -5.08 11.65 0.73
N LEU A 269 -4.30 10.63 1.04
CA LEU A 269 -2.95 10.74 1.58
C LEU A 269 -1.97 10.36 0.48
N THR A 270 -0.98 11.21 0.21
CA THR A 270 0.07 10.90 -0.77
C THR A 270 1.31 10.35 -0.08
N ILE A 271 1.67 9.10 -0.36
CA ILE A 271 2.91 8.47 0.12
C ILE A 271 3.75 8.05 -1.08
N ASN A 272 4.97 8.58 -1.21
CA ASN A 272 5.91 8.27 -2.29
C ASN A 272 5.29 8.40 -3.71
N GLY A 273 4.43 9.40 -3.91
CA GLY A 273 3.76 9.65 -5.19
C GLY A 273 2.52 8.78 -5.46
N GLN A 274 2.18 7.86 -4.56
CA GLN A 274 0.93 7.11 -4.60
C GLN A 274 -0.14 7.82 -3.78
N ASN A 275 -1.29 8.10 -4.39
CA ASN A 275 -2.46 8.65 -3.70
C ASN A 275 -3.31 7.52 -3.13
N ILE A 276 -3.58 7.58 -1.83
CA ILE A 276 -4.30 6.57 -1.08
C ILE A 276 -5.55 7.24 -0.50
N THR A 277 -6.73 6.73 -0.87
CA THR A 277 -8.01 7.36 -0.48
C THR A 277 -8.23 7.32 1.02
N LYS A 278 -8.64 8.47 1.58
CA LYS A 278 -9.11 8.61 2.96
C LYS A 278 -10.51 8.02 3.07
N LYS A 279 -10.69 7.00 3.91
CA LYS A 279 -11.97 6.32 4.12
C LYS A 279 -12.53 6.61 5.50
N THR A 280 -13.85 6.63 5.63
CA THR A 280 -14.56 6.78 6.92
C THR A 280 -14.82 5.44 7.62
N LYS A 281 -14.62 4.31 6.91
CA LYS A 281 -14.68 2.96 7.44
C LYS A 281 -13.68 2.04 6.74
N LEU A 282 -13.27 0.97 7.41
CA LEU A 282 -12.47 -0.11 6.80
C LEU A 282 -13.33 -0.96 5.86
N ALA A 283 -12.71 -1.46 4.79
CA ALA A 283 -13.11 -2.65 4.06
C ALA A 283 -12.78 -3.87 4.92
N TYR A 284 -13.80 -4.42 5.57
CA TYR A 284 -13.66 -5.51 6.51
C TYR A 284 -13.36 -6.83 5.80
N ARG A 285 -12.08 -7.06 5.45
CA ARG A 285 -11.65 -8.21 4.64
C ARG A 285 -11.11 -9.36 5.48
N VAL A 286 -11.70 -10.53 5.33
CA VAL A 286 -11.21 -11.78 5.92
C VAL A 286 -10.72 -12.73 4.84
N LEU A 287 -9.77 -13.59 5.21
CA LEU A 287 -9.23 -14.66 4.40
C LEU A 287 -9.73 -15.99 4.95
N VAL A 288 -10.41 -16.77 4.12
CA VAL A 288 -10.92 -18.11 4.43
C VAL A 288 -10.09 -19.15 3.67
N PHE A 289 -9.48 -20.09 4.38
CA PHE A 289 -8.57 -21.09 3.77
C PHE A 289 -8.40 -22.34 4.66
N PRO A 290 -8.08 -23.52 4.12
CA PRO A 290 -8.10 -23.84 2.70
C PRO A 290 -9.54 -24.08 2.22
N VAL A 291 -9.88 -23.54 1.05
CA VAL A 291 -11.11 -23.83 0.30
C VAL A 291 -10.75 -24.87 -0.77
N PRO A 292 -11.17 -26.14 -0.60
CA PRO A 292 -10.77 -27.20 -1.53
C PRO A 292 -11.23 -26.94 -2.96
N GLU A 293 -10.48 -27.43 -3.94
CA GLU A 293 -10.85 -27.36 -5.35
C GLU A 293 -12.22 -28.00 -5.58
N GLY A 294 -13.11 -27.28 -6.28
CA GLY A 294 -14.49 -27.72 -6.54
C GLY A 294 -15.47 -27.57 -5.37
N PHE A 295 -15.04 -27.02 -4.22
CA PHE A 295 -15.96 -26.70 -3.12
C PHE A 295 -16.97 -25.65 -3.56
N ASN A 296 -18.26 -25.85 -3.21
CA ASN A 296 -19.29 -24.87 -3.53
C ASN A 296 -19.19 -23.65 -2.58
N ILE A 297 -18.54 -22.59 -3.05
CA ILE A 297 -18.34 -21.37 -2.29
C ILE A 297 -19.64 -20.67 -1.86
N ASP A 298 -20.78 -20.93 -2.52
CA ASP A 298 -22.08 -20.37 -2.10
C ASP A 298 -22.47 -20.79 -0.68
N GLN A 299 -21.97 -21.94 -0.20
CA GLN A 299 -22.19 -22.37 1.19
C GLN A 299 -21.47 -21.46 2.17
N ILE A 300 -20.26 -21.00 1.83
CA ILE A 300 -19.51 -20.02 2.62
C ILE A 300 -20.22 -18.67 2.54
N LEU A 301 -20.56 -18.22 1.33
CA LEU A 301 -21.14 -16.89 1.12
C LEU A 301 -22.49 -16.67 1.83
N LYS A 302 -23.27 -17.74 2.04
CA LYS A 302 -24.58 -17.69 2.73
C LYS A 302 -24.48 -18.00 4.22
N HIS A 303 -23.28 -18.26 4.73
CA HIS A 303 -23.11 -18.63 6.13
C HIS A 303 -23.35 -17.42 7.05
N GLN A 304 -24.18 -17.60 8.08
CA GLN A 304 -24.61 -16.53 9.01
C GLN A 304 -23.46 -15.77 9.69
N LEU A 305 -22.28 -16.39 9.80
CA LEU A 305 -21.08 -15.79 10.40
C LEU A 305 -20.62 -14.54 9.65
N PHE A 306 -20.74 -14.51 8.32
CA PHE A 306 -20.22 -13.43 7.49
C PHE A 306 -21.21 -12.26 7.32
N GLY A 307 -22.46 -12.41 7.76
CA GLY A 307 -23.48 -11.38 7.53
C GLY A 307 -23.67 -11.09 6.05
N ARG A 308 -23.61 -9.81 5.66
CA ARG A 308 -23.69 -9.39 4.27
C ARG A 308 -22.29 -9.24 3.67
N ILE A 309 -22.06 -9.97 2.58
CA ILE A 309 -20.81 -9.94 1.82
C ILE A 309 -20.95 -8.91 0.70
N VAL A 310 -20.00 -7.97 0.66
CA VAL A 310 -19.93 -6.88 -0.33
C VAL A 310 -19.21 -7.36 -1.59
N ALA A 311 -18.12 -8.11 -1.41
CA ALA A 311 -17.31 -8.65 -2.48
C ALA A 311 -16.64 -9.96 -2.03
N ASN A 312 -16.33 -10.82 -2.99
CA ASN A 312 -15.53 -12.01 -2.74
C ASN A 312 -14.61 -12.29 -3.93
N HIS A 313 -13.45 -12.88 -3.64
CA HIS A 313 -12.47 -13.26 -4.65
C HIS A 313 -11.75 -14.53 -4.21
N GLN A 314 -11.73 -15.56 -5.06
CA GLN A 314 -11.03 -16.81 -4.81
C GLN A 314 -9.73 -16.86 -5.61
N ILE A 315 -8.62 -17.17 -4.93
CA ILE A 315 -7.30 -17.41 -5.50
C ILE A 315 -6.82 -18.73 -4.93
N ASN A 316 -6.62 -19.75 -5.77
CA ASN A 316 -6.26 -21.10 -5.33
C ASN A 316 -7.22 -21.64 -4.25
N ASP A 317 -6.69 -22.05 -3.11
CA ASP A 317 -7.39 -22.50 -1.92
C ASP A 317 -7.73 -21.37 -0.93
N HIS A 318 -7.57 -20.12 -1.34
CA HIS A 318 -7.85 -18.95 -0.52
C HIS A 318 -9.08 -18.21 -1.04
N LEU A 319 -10.01 -17.88 -0.14
CA LEU A 319 -11.18 -17.06 -0.44
C LEU A 319 -11.14 -15.78 0.39
N ILE A 320 -11.02 -14.65 -0.29
CA ILE A 320 -11.08 -13.32 0.32
C ILE A 320 -12.54 -12.88 0.33
N LEU A 321 -13.05 -12.49 1.51
CA LEU A 321 -14.41 -11.97 1.68
C LEU A 321 -14.35 -10.55 2.25
N GLU A 322 -15.02 -9.61 1.59
CA GLU A 322 -15.24 -8.26 2.11
C GLU A 322 -16.63 -8.15 2.75
N LEU A 323 -16.67 -7.85 4.04
CA LEU A 323 -17.88 -7.74 4.85
C LEU A 323 -18.33 -6.28 4.94
N ASP A 324 -19.63 -6.03 5.11
CA ASP A 324 -20.16 -4.67 5.21
C ASP A 324 -20.16 -4.08 6.64
N ASP A 325 -20.09 -4.95 7.65
CA ASP A 325 -20.26 -4.64 9.06
C ASP A 325 -19.06 -5.04 9.94
N MET A 326 -18.73 -4.17 10.88
CA MET A 326 -17.62 -4.36 11.83
C MET A 326 -17.87 -5.50 12.81
N ASN A 327 -19.09 -5.67 13.30
CA ASN A 327 -19.39 -6.72 14.27
C ASN A 327 -19.30 -8.09 13.60
N CYS A 328 -19.73 -8.22 12.34
CA CYS A 328 -19.52 -9.42 11.54
C CYS A 328 -18.02 -9.74 11.39
N TYR A 329 -17.19 -8.74 11.09
CA TYR A 329 -15.74 -8.90 11.00
C TYR A 329 -15.10 -9.33 12.32
N ASP A 330 -15.40 -8.63 13.41
CA ASP A 330 -14.86 -8.93 14.74
C ASP A 330 -15.31 -10.32 15.19
N ASN A 331 -16.56 -10.71 14.91
CA ASN A 331 -17.08 -12.04 15.20
C ASN A 331 -16.41 -13.13 14.35
N CYS A 332 -16.18 -12.88 13.06
CA CYS A 332 -15.43 -13.80 12.19
C CYS A 332 -14.04 -14.11 12.76
N LEU A 333 -13.32 -13.08 13.20
CA LEU A 333 -11.98 -13.23 13.77
C LEU A 333 -11.98 -13.85 15.17
N SER A 334 -13.00 -13.58 15.97
CA SER A 334 -13.19 -14.21 17.28
C SER A 334 -13.46 -15.72 17.17
N VAL A 335 -14.28 -16.12 16.20
CA VAL A 335 -14.58 -17.54 15.91
C VAL A 335 -13.36 -18.23 15.29
N GLY A 336 -12.66 -17.58 14.37
CA GLY A 336 -11.36 -17.99 13.82
C GLY A 336 -11.38 -19.21 12.89
N ALA A 337 -12.45 -20.01 12.87
CA ALA A 337 -12.59 -21.15 11.96
C ALA A 337 -14.05 -21.52 11.68
N LEU A 338 -14.28 -22.10 10.51
CA LEU A 338 -15.57 -22.59 10.02
C LEU A 338 -15.48 -24.07 9.64
N ARG A 339 -16.51 -24.84 9.98
CA ARG A 339 -16.59 -26.27 9.66
C ARG A 339 -17.77 -26.57 8.74
N PHE A 340 -17.50 -27.20 7.61
CA PHE A 340 -18.50 -27.77 6.71
C PHE A 340 -18.28 -29.29 6.60
N GLY A 341 -19.08 -30.06 7.33
CA GLY A 341 -18.88 -31.51 7.44
C GLY A 341 -17.50 -31.83 8.02
N ASN A 342 -16.64 -32.45 7.21
CA ASN A 342 -15.27 -32.83 7.59
C ASN A 342 -14.21 -31.78 7.21
N ILE A 343 -14.59 -30.71 6.51
CA ILE A 343 -13.67 -29.66 6.07
C ILE A 343 -13.62 -28.58 7.14
N MET A 344 -12.41 -28.26 7.60
CA MET A 344 -12.14 -27.14 8.49
C MET A 344 -11.44 -26.03 7.70
N MET A 345 -12.05 -24.85 7.67
CA MET A 345 -11.50 -23.65 7.06
C MET A 345 -11.15 -22.68 8.18
N GLN A 346 -9.94 -22.13 8.17
CA GLN A 346 -9.53 -21.03 9.03
C GLN A 346 -10.09 -19.72 8.50
N ILE A 347 -10.37 -18.79 9.41
CA ILE A 347 -10.77 -17.42 9.12
C ILE A 347 -9.75 -16.52 9.80
N VAL A 348 -8.98 -15.80 9.00
CA VAL A 348 -7.96 -14.87 9.50
C VAL A 348 -8.15 -13.49 8.88
N PRO A 349 -7.57 -12.42 9.45
CA PRO A 349 -7.57 -11.12 8.80
C PRO A 349 -6.91 -11.22 7.42
N HIS A 350 -7.46 -10.56 6.41
CA HIS A 350 -6.73 -10.42 5.16
C HIS A 350 -5.46 -9.59 5.41
N THR A 351 -4.30 -10.19 5.17
CA THR A 351 -2.99 -9.55 5.34
C THR A 351 -2.44 -9.14 3.99
N LEU A 352 -1.74 -8.01 3.95
CA LEU A 352 -0.93 -7.65 2.78
C LEU A 352 0.08 -8.75 2.43
N ALA A 353 0.43 -8.80 1.15
CA ALA A 353 1.55 -9.57 0.64
C ALA A 353 2.77 -9.41 1.57
N ALA A 354 3.34 -10.54 2.00
CA ALA A 354 4.46 -10.60 2.93
C ALA A 354 5.60 -9.66 2.50
N ASP A 355 6.31 -9.07 3.48
CA ASP A 355 7.39 -8.10 3.26
C ASP A 355 8.32 -8.59 2.13
N PRO A 356 8.33 -7.92 0.97
CA PRO A 356 9.05 -8.41 -0.20
C PRO A 356 10.52 -8.70 0.08
N ASP A 357 11.20 -7.94 0.96
CA ASP A 357 12.61 -8.19 1.27
C ASP A 357 12.84 -9.49 2.07
N LYS A 358 11.80 -10.04 2.70
CA LYS A 358 11.84 -11.30 3.46
C LYS A 358 11.24 -12.47 2.69
N THR A 359 10.55 -12.20 1.60
CA THR A 359 9.76 -13.19 0.86
C THR A 359 10.44 -13.55 -0.46
N GLU A 360 10.46 -14.84 -0.77
CA GLU A 360 10.88 -15.32 -2.09
C GLU A 360 9.83 -15.04 -3.14
N ILE A 361 10.26 -14.67 -4.33
CA ILE A 361 9.39 -14.58 -5.50
C ILE A 361 8.79 -15.96 -5.79
N ASN A 362 7.47 -16.04 -5.89
CA ASN A 362 6.76 -17.31 -6.04
C ASN A 362 5.54 -17.19 -6.97
N ALA A 363 4.79 -18.29 -7.11
CA ALA A 363 3.60 -18.33 -7.95
C ALA A 363 2.54 -17.31 -7.51
N GLU A 364 2.21 -17.27 -6.22
CA GLU A 364 1.11 -16.50 -5.66
C GLU A 364 1.40 -14.99 -5.60
N ASN A 365 2.65 -14.60 -5.34
CA ASN A 365 3.02 -13.19 -5.19
C ASN A 365 3.46 -12.52 -6.50
N TRP A 366 3.75 -13.30 -7.54
CA TRP A 366 4.25 -12.75 -8.80
C TRP A 366 3.82 -13.55 -10.03
N TYR A 367 4.32 -14.78 -10.20
CA TYR A 367 4.29 -15.46 -11.50
C TYR A 367 2.88 -15.81 -12.00
N GLU A 368 1.93 -16.03 -11.08
CA GLU A 368 0.55 -16.38 -11.40
C GLU A 368 -0.44 -15.24 -11.09
N THR A 369 0.07 -14.08 -10.66
CA THR A 369 -0.71 -12.89 -10.26
C THR A 369 -0.16 -11.62 -10.92
N GLU A 370 0.68 -10.84 -10.21
CA GLU A 370 1.13 -9.51 -10.59
C GLU A 370 1.88 -9.45 -11.93
N MET A 371 2.58 -10.53 -12.30
CA MET A 371 3.29 -10.62 -13.57
C MET A 371 2.36 -10.41 -14.78
N PHE A 372 1.08 -10.80 -14.68
CA PHE A 372 0.12 -10.64 -15.79
C PHE A 372 -0.46 -9.23 -15.90
N ASN A 373 -0.25 -8.38 -14.89
CA ASN A 373 -0.71 -7.00 -14.88
C ASN A 373 0.26 -6.05 -15.61
N ILE A 374 1.47 -6.53 -15.94
CA ILE A 374 2.50 -5.71 -16.57
C ILE A 374 2.62 -6.03 -18.06
N LYS A 375 3.00 -5.00 -18.84
CA LYS A 375 3.45 -5.22 -20.22
C LYS A 375 4.86 -5.82 -20.18
N PRO A 376 5.26 -6.65 -21.16
CA PRO A 376 6.61 -7.16 -21.27
C PRO A 376 7.54 -6.02 -21.74
N ASP A 377 7.77 -5.04 -20.87
CA ASP A 377 8.72 -3.95 -21.05
C ASP A 377 9.14 -3.46 -19.67
N ILE A 378 10.42 -3.63 -19.33
CA ILE A 378 10.96 -3.19 -18.04
C ILE A 378 10.71 -1.70 -17.75
N LYS A 379 10.59 -0.83 -18.78
CA LYS A 379 10.36 0.62 -18.61
C LYS A 379 9.13 0.93 -17.76
N THR A 380 8.13 0.04 -17.79
CA THR A 380 6.91 0.14 -16.97
C THR A 380 7.18 0.09 -15.46
N MET A 381 8.30 -0.51 -15.04
CA MET A 381 8.59 -0.79 -13.63
C MET A 381 9.83 -0.05 -13.13
N ILE A 382 10.81 0.25 -13.99
CA ILE A 382 12.10 0.80 -13.54
C ILE A 382 12.00 2.14 -12.81
N THR A 383 10.94 2.91 -13.09
CA THR A 383 10.65 4.24 -12.51
C THR A 383 10.19 4.16 -11.06
N ASN A 384 9.72 2.99 -10.60
CA ASN A 384 9.36 2.74 -9.22
C ASN A 384 10.39 1.79 -8.56
N PRO A 385 11.53 2.28 -8.05
CA PRO A 385 12.54 1.43 -7.43
C PRO A 385 12.06 0.72 -6.16
N GLN A 386 10.93 1.13 -5.58
CA GLN A 386 10.32 0.50 -4.40
C GLN A 386 9.33 -0.62 -4.76
N HIS A 387 9.12 -0.88 -6.05
CA HIS A 387 8.23 -1.95 -6.51
C HIS A 387 8.66 -3.31 -5.91
N PRO A 388 7.72 -4.16 -5.42
CA PRO A 388 8.02 -5.45 -4.80
C PRO A 388 8.96 -6.35 -5.60
N ILE A 389 8.90 -6.33 -6.93
CA ILE A 389 9.77 -7.12 -7.81
C ILE A 389 11.27 -6.89 -7.59
N PHE A 390 11.69 -5.67 -7.23
CA PHE A 390 13.10 -5.36 -6.95
C PHE A 390 13.52 -5.81 -5.54
N ARG A 391 12.55 -6.24 -4.72
CA ARG A 391 12.70 -6.53 -3.31
C ARG A 391 12.64 -8.01 -2.98
N TYR A 392 11.81 -8.77 -3.69
CA TYR A 392 11.73 -10.22 -3.54
C TYR A 392 13.09 -10.91 -3.59
N LYS A 393 13.26 -11.92 -2.72
CA LYS A 393 14.39 -12.84 -2.82
C LYS A 393 14.21 -13.70 -4.06
N TRP A 394 15.25 -13.76 -4.89
CA TRP A 394 15.21 -14.56 -6.10
C TRP A 394 15.10 -16.05 -5.75
N ASN A 395 14.12 -16.73 -6.35
CA ASN A 395 13.97 -18.18 -6.27
C ASN A 395 14.06 -18.75 -7.70
N ALA A 396 15.23 -19.30 -8.02
CA ALA A 396 15.51 -19.85 -9.34
C ALA A 396 14.68 -21.09 -9.64
N GLN A 397 14.43 -21.94 -8.63
CA GLN A 397 13.72 -23.19 -8.78
C GLN A 397 12.27 -22.95 -9.21
N ILE A 398 11.58 -21.99 -8.56
CA ILE A 398 10.21 -21.62 -8.96
C ILE A 398 10.20 -21.00 -10.36
N TRP A 399 11.16 -20.14 -10.68
CA TRP A 399 11.25 -19.58 -12.04
C TRP A 399 11.40 -20.68 -13.10
N ILE A 400 12.25 -21.68 -12.85
CA ILE A 400 12.45 -22.84 -13.74
C ILE A 400 11.18 -23.67 -13.87
N GLU A 401 10.47 -23.92 -12.76
CA GLU A 401 9.18 -24.60 -12.79
C GLU A 401 8.17 -23.85 -13.65
N GLN A 402 8.09 -22.53 -13.52
CA GLN A 402 7.21 -21.69 -14.33
C GLN A 402 7.61 -21.68 -15.80
N MET A 403 8.90 -21.64 -16.12
CA MET A 403 9.40 -21.72 -17.49
C MET A 403 9.12 -23.09 -18.12
N ASN A 404 9.39 -24.17 -17.40
CA ASN A 404 9.15 -25.55 -17.86
C ASN A 404 7.66 -25.84 -18.04
N LYS A 405 6.77 -25.29 -17.19
CA LYS A 405 5.31 -25.38 -17.38
C LYS A 405 4.88 -24.88 -18.76
N LEU A 406 5.58 -23.89 -19.33
CA LEU A 406 5.32 -23.35 -20.68
C LEU A 406 5.94 -24.20 -21.80
N ASP A 407 6.98 -24.98 -21.52
CA ASP A 407 7.67 -25.80 -22.53
C ASP A 407 6.95 -27.11 -22.88
N VAL A 408 6.09 -27.61 -21.99
CA VAL A 408 5.45 -28.94 -22.12
C VAL A 408 4.10 -28.91 -22.87
N LYS A 409 3.48 -27.73 -23.08
CA LYS A 409 2.15 -27.60 -23.72
C LYS A 409 2.19 -26.68 -24.95
N ASP A 410 2.21 -27.30 -26.14
CA ASP A 410 1.97 -26.76 -27.49
C ASP A 410 2.61 -25.39 -27.89
N ARG A 411 3.62 -25.45 -28.77
CA ARG A 411 4.45 -24.32 -29.25
C ARG A 411 3.75 -23.32 -30.20
N GLN A 412 2.43 -23.34 -30.36
CA GLN A 412 1.74 -22.63 -31.47
C GLN A 412 0.87 -21.41 -31.08
N SER A 413 0.72 -21.05 -29.79
CA SER A 413 -0.14 -19.90 -29.40
C SER A 413 0.62 -18.60 -29.09
N LYS A 414 0.13 -17.46 -29.58
CA LYS A 414 0.65 -16.10 -29.29
C LYS A 414 0.66 -15.74 -27.79
N LYS A 415 -0.21 -16.36 -26.99
CA LYS A 415 -0.28 -16.14 -25.53
C LYS A 415 0.92 -16.75 -24.80
N TYR A 416 1.46 -17.86 -25.30
CA TYR A 416 2.65 -18.51 -24.69
C TYR A 416 3.91 -17.68 -24.86
N ASP A 417 4.06 -17.05 -26.03
CA ASP A 417 5.18 -16.17 -26.32
C ASP A 417 5.20 -14.99 -25.34
N LEU A 418 4.04 -14.37 -25.10
CA LEU A 418 3.90 -13.30 -24.09
C LEU A 418 4.33 -13.75 -22.68
N ASN A 419 3.91 -14.94 -22.23
CA ASN A 419 4.28 -15.43 -20.90
C ASN A 419 5.78 -15.70 -20.77
N ARG A 420 6.43 -16.24 -21.81
CA ARG A 420 7.90 -16.40 -21.83
C ARG A 420 8.62 -15.07 -21.77
N HIS A 421 8.12 -14.08 -22.50
CA HIS A 421 8.65 -12.72 -22.45
C HIS A 421 8.54 -12.13 -21.03
N LEU A 422 7.39 -12.27 -20.36
CA LEU A 422 7.19 -11.82 -18.99
C LEU A 422 8.13 -12.50 -17.98
N LEU A 423 8.37 -13.81 -18.13
CA LEU A 423 9.34 -14.54 -17.31
C LEU A 423 10.77 -14.03 -17.48
N ARG A 424 11.19 -13.70 -18.71
CA ARG A 424 12.52 -13.11 -18.99
C ARG A 424 12.61 -11.65 -18.54
N VAL A 425 11.53 -10.88 -18.65
CA VAL A 425 11.42 -9.52 -18.10
C VAL A 425 11.60 -9.56 -16.58
N THR A 426 10.99 -10.53 -15.91
CA THR A 426 11.14 -10.75 -14.46
C THR A 426 12.61 -10.94 -14.06
N VAL A 427 13.38 -11.70 -14.85
CA VAL A 427 14.82 -11.91 -14.63
C VAL A 427 15.57 -10.58 -14.76
N MET A 428 15.29 -9.79 -15.81
CA MET A 428 15.93 -8.48 -15.97
C MET A 428 15.61 -7.51 -14.83
N LEU A 429 14.35 -7.47 -14.38
CA LEU A 429 13.94 -6.63 -13.24
C LEU A 429 14.69 -7.03 -11.97
N ASN A 430 14.83 -8.34 -11.72
CA ASN A 430 15.64 -8.84 -10.61
C ASN A 430 17.12 -8.41 -10.75
N THR A 431 17.72 -8.55 -11.93
CA THR A 431 19.11 -8.11 -12.20
C THR A 431 19.31 -6.62 -11.94
N ILE A 432 18.37 -5.78 -12.36
CA ILE A 432 18.40 -4.34 -12.04
C ILE A 432 18.34 -4.13 -10.53
N GLY A 433 17.44 -4.84 -9.82
CA GLY A 433 17.34 -4.79 -8.36
C GLY A 433 18.64 -5.18 -7.66
N VAL A 434 19.28 -6.27 -8.09
CA VAL A 434 20.56 -6.77 -7.59
C VAL A 434 21.68 -5.73 -7.77
N VAL A 435 21.80 -5.15 -8.95
CA VAL A 435 22.81 -4.12 -9.23
C VAL A 435 22.59 -2.86 -8.39
N ARG A 436 21.33 -2.40 -8.25
CA ARG A 436 20.97 -1.25 -7.40
C ARG A 436 21.30 -1.50 -5.93
N LYS A 437 21.00 -2.70 -5.42
CA LYS A 437 21.30 -3.11 -4.04
C LYS A 437 22.79 -3.38 -3.80
N LYS A 438 23.57 -3.56 -4.86
CA LYS A 438 24.98 -4.00 -4.83
C LYS A 438 25.20 -5.31 -4.08
N LYS A 439 24.17 -6.16 -4.00
CA LYS A 439 24.22 -7.46 -3.35
C LYS A 439 23.10 -8.37 -3.82
N TYR A 440 23.31 -9.67 -3.68
CA TYR A 440 22.31 -10.71 -3.92
C TYR A 440 22.55 -11.89 -2.98
N VAL A 441 21.58 -12.79 -2.88
CA VAL A 441 21.66 -13.99 -2.02
C VAL A 441 21.61 -15.24 -2.90
N VAL A 442 22.49 -16.20 -2.64
CA VAL A 442 22.50 -17.53 -3.26
C VAL A 442 22.71 -18.55 -2.16
N ASP A 443 21.85 -19.57 -2.10
CA ASP A 443 21.92 -20.65 -1.10
C ASP A 443 22.02 -20.15 0.36
N GLY A 444 21.36 -19.02 0.64
CA GLY A 444 21.37 -18.36 1.95
C GLY A 444 22.60 -17.49 2.23
N GLU A 445 23.62 -17.51 1.36
CA GLU A 445 24.80 -16.66 1.48
C GLU A 445 24.61 -15.32 0.76
N GLU A 446 24.92 -14.22 1.46
CA GLU A 446 24.92 -12.88 0.87
C GLU A 446 26.22 -12.61 0.11
N ILE A 447 26.10 -12.29 -1.18
CA ILE A 447 27.21 -11.95 -2.06
C ILE A 447 27.18 -10.45 -2.33
N ILE A 448 28.22 -9.74 -1.90
CA ILE A 448 28.40 -8.30 -2.14
C ILE A 448 29.05 -8.08 -3.51
N LEU A 449 28.47 -7.17 -4.29
CA LEU A 449 28.95 -6.80 -5.61
C LEU A 449 29.98 -5.68 -5.53
N LYS A 450 31.22 -5.99 -5.93
CA LYS A 450 32.27 -4.97 -6.11
C LYS A 450 31.99 -4.20 -7.40
N SER A 451 31.39 -3.03 -7.26
CA SER A 451 30.98 -2.16 -8.37
C SER A 451 32.12 -1.24 -8.77
N GLU A 452 33.12 -1.78 -9.47
CA GLU A 452 34.16 -0.95 -10.10
C GLU A 452 33.55 -0.10 -11.24
N PRO A 453 34.10 1.09 -11.52
CA PRO A 453 33.73 1.88 -12.69
C PRO A 453 33.96 1.08 -13.97
N MET A 454 32.93 0.97 -14.81
CA MET A 454 33.02 0.26 -16.08
C MET A 454 33.63 1.17 -17.13
N LYS A 455 34.62 0.69 -17.89
CA LYS A 455 35.16 1.42 -19.05
C LYS A 455 34.67 0.81 -20.35
N THR A 456 33.98 1.64 -21.14
CA THR A 456 33.53 1.34 -22.50
C THR A 456 34.41 2.04 -23.51
N ILE A 457 34.90 1.29 -24.49
CA ILE A 457 35.71 1.85 -25.58
C ILE A 457 35.06 1.53 -26.92
N GLY A 458 34.68 2.55 -27.67
CA GLY A 458 34.21 2.41 -29.05
C GLY A 458 35.34 2.51 -30.06
N TYR A 459 35.26 1.68 -31.10
CA TYR A 459 36.14 1.70 -32.26
C TYR A 459 35.32 1.89 -33.53
N ASN A 460 35.67 2.89 -34.33
CA ASN A 460 35.11 3.13 -35.65
C ASN A 460 36.15 2.82 -36.75
N HIS A 461 35.78 3.00 -38.02
CA HIS A 461 36.65 2.74 -39.18
C HIS A 461 37.98 3.51 -39.17
N GLN A 462 38.05 4.62 -38.43
CA GLN A 462 39.26 5.42 -38.31
C GLN A 462 40.13 4.99 -37.13
N SER A 463 39.58 4.27 -36.15
CA SER A 463 40.29 3.87 -34.95
C SER A 463 41.51 3.01 -35.27
N LYS A 464 42.60 3.24 -34.53
CA LYS A 464 43.79 2.39 -34.54
C LYS A 464 44.03 1.87 -33.13
N LEU A 465 44.11 0.55 -32.97
CA LEU A 465 44.36 -0.09 -31.67
C LEU A 465 45.79 0.17 -31.19
N LEU A 466 46.77 -0.03 -32.09
CA LEU A 466 48.19 0.17 -31.86
C LEU A 466 48.88 0.56 -33.17
N TYR A 467 49.82 1.50 -33.11
CA TYR A 467 50.82 1.63 -34.17
C TYR A 467 51.91 0.58 -33.90
N GLY A 468 51.82 -0.55 -34.61
CA GLY A 468 52.90 -1.54 -34.58
C GLY A 468 54.17 -0.98 -35.22
N LYS A 469 55.34 -1.55 -34.88
CA LYS A 469 56.55 -1.31 -35.69
C LYS A 469 56.30 -1.88 -37.09
N THR A 470 56.85 -1.26 -38.13
CA THR A 470 56.93 -1.94 -39.43
C THR A 470 57.87 -3.13 -39.28
N ILE A 471 57.33 -4.34 -39.41
CA ILE A 471 58.08 -5.60 -39.35
C ILE A 471 58.19 -6.14 -40.77
N ALA A 472 59.38 -6.59 -41.16
CA ALA A 472 59.52 -7.39 -42.37
C ALA A 472 58.72 -8.69 -42.19
N GLN A 473 58.10 -9.20 -43.25
CA GLN A 473 57.33 -10.46 -43.19
C GLN A 473 58.18 -11.63 -42.66
N THR A 474 59.48 -11.60 -42.90
CA THR A 474 60.48 -12.55 -42.37
C THR A 474 60.65 -12.50 -40.86
N ASP A 475 60.30 -11.38 -40.23
CA ASP A 475 60.41 -11.15 -38.78
C ASP A 475 59.08 -11.41 -38.04
N MET A 476 58.00 -11.74 -38.76
CA MET A 476 56.73 -12.15 -38.14
C MET A 476 56.91 -13.51 -37.44
N LYS A 477 57.12 -13.49 -36.13
CA LYS A 477 57.03 -14.67 -35.28
C LYS A 477 55.59 -14.88 -34.85
N THR A 478 55.04 -16.08 -35.05
CA THR A 478 53.77 -16.45 -34.43
C THR A 478 53.97 -16.49 -32.91
N PRO A 479 53.16 -15.77 -32.12
CA PRO A 479 53.33 -15.73 -30.66
C PRO A 479 53.08 -17.09 -30.00
N TYR A 480 52.39 -17.99 -30.70
CA TYR A 480 52.10 -19.36 -30.27
C TYR A 480 52.34 -20.36 -31.41
N PRO A 481 52.71 -21.61 -31.10
CA PRO A 481 52.98 -22.65 -32.09
C PRO A 481 51.71 -23.21 -32.76
N SER A 482 50.56 -23.14 -32.10
CA SER A 482 49.27 -23.63 -32.61
C SER A 482 48.08 -22.96 -31.91
N THR A 483 46.89 -23.08 -32.52
CA THR A 483 45.61 -22.64 -31.94
C THR A 483 44.69 -23.85 -31.76
N ASN A 484 44.21 -24.07 -30.54
CA ASN A 484 43.24 -25.13 -30.25
C ASN A 484 41.83 -24.63 -30.53
N ILE A 485 41.07 -25.34 -31.36
CA ILE A 485 39.69 -25.00 -31.72
C ILE A 485 38.78 -26.10 -31.17
N ILE A 486 37.79 -25.72 -30.37
CA ILE A 486 36.83 -26.65 -29.73
C ILE A 486 35.42 -26.16 -30.01
N VAL A 487 34.52 -27.06 -30.40
CA VAL A 487 33.09 -26.77 -30.63
C VAL A 487 32.29 -27.52 -29.57
N ILE A 488 31.49 -26.79 -28.79
CA ILE A 488 30.72 -27.32 -27.67
C ILE A 488 29.30 -26.74 -27.76
N ASN A 489 28.28 -27.57 -27.51
CA ASN A 489 26.90 -27.12 -27.38
C ASN A 489 26.64 -26.71 -25.93
N GLU A 490 27.06 -25.50 -25.55
CA GLU A 490 26.97 -24.98 -24.18
C GLU A 490 26.70 -23.46 -24.19
N ASP A 491 26.04 -22.96 -23.15
CA ASP A 491 25.84 -21.53 -22.95
C ASP A 491 27.17 -20.79 -22.79
N CYS A 492 27.28 -19.62 -23.43
CA CYS A 492 28.54 -18.90 -23.51
C CYS A 492 29.04 -18.39 -22.15
N LEU A 493 28.13 -18.06 -21.21
CA LEU A 493 28.50 -17.64 -19.86
C LEU A 493 28.91 -18.82 -18.97
N VAL A 494 28.32 -20.01 -19.19
CA VAL A 494 28.74 -21.24 -18.52
C VAL A 494 30.16 -21.63 -18.93
N LEU A 495 30.46 -21.60 -20.23
CA LEU A 495 31.82 -21.84 -20.71
C LEU A 495 32.80 -20.77 -20.23
N TYR A 496 32.38 -19.49 -20.20
CA TYR A 496 33.19 -18.40 -19.68
C TYR A 496 33.57 -18.61 -18.21
N GLU A 497 32.60 -18.95 -17.35
CA GLU A 497 32.87 -19.25 -15.93
C GLU A 497 33.81 -20.45 -15.78
N LYS A 498 33.60 -21.52 -16.56
CA LYS A 498 34.49 -22.69 -16.55
C LYS A 498 35.94 -22.29 -16.87
N LEU A 499 36.15 -21.53 -17.96
CA LEU A 499 37.49 -21.08 -18.34
C LEU A 499 38.12 -20.15 -17.29
N VAL A 500 37.34 -19.27 -16.67
CA VAL A 500 37.83 -18.44 -15.55
C VAL A 500 38.22 -19.30 -14.35
N SER A 501 37.45 -20.34 -14.02
CA SER A 501 37.75 -21.26 -12.92
C SER A 501 39.03 -22.08 -13.16
N GLU A 502 39.38 -22.30 -14.44
CA GLU A 502 40.63 -22.93 -14.88
C GLU A 502 41.81 -21.93 -14.92
N GLY A 503 41.60 -20.66 -14.58
CA GLY A 503 42.64 -19.62 -14.52
C GLY A 503 42.85 -18.83 -15.81
N TYR A 504 42.00 -19.02 -16.82
CA TYR A 504 42.06 -18.24 -18.06
C TYR A 504 41.45 -16.84 -17.91
N ARG A 505 41.76 -15.94 -18.87
CA ARG A 505 41.16 -14.61 -19.00
C ARG A 505 40.43 -14.51 -20.35
N PRO A 506 39.29 -15.20 -20.51
CA PRO A 506 38.60 -15.31 -21.79
C PRO A 506 38.06 -13.97 -22.28
N LEU A 507 38.01 -13.81 -23.60
CA LEU A 507 37.24 -12.76 -24.27
C LEU A 507 35.95 -13.37 -24.81
N LEU A 508 34.82 -12.72 -24.52
CA LEU A 508 33.51 -13.16 -24.95
C LEU A 508 32.99 -12.25 -26.08
N LEU A 509 32.60 -12.84 -27.20
CA LEU A 509 31.94 -12.12 -28.28
C LEU A 509 30.46 -11.92 -27.94
N ASN A 510 30.01 -10.67 -27.93
CA ASN A 510 28.59 -10.34 -27.94
C ASN A 510 28.08 -10.36 -29.39
N MET A 511 27.06 -11.17 -29.69
CA MET A 511 26.38 -11.17 -30.98
C MET A 511 25.40 -9.99 -31.06
N ALA A 512 25.96 -8.78 -31.05
CA ALA A 512 25.22 -7.55 -30.81
C ALA A 512 24.22 -7.22 -31.93
N ASN A 513 23.06 -6.71 -31.55
CA ASN A 513 22.10 -6.10 -32.44
C ASN A 513 22.70 -4.83 -33.09
N ALA A 514 22.46 -4.61 -34.38
CA ALA A 514 23.06 -3.49 -35.10
C ALA A 514 22.46 -2.11 -34.74
N THR A 515 21.30 -2.09 -34.09
CA THR A 515 20.46 -0.88 -33.93
C THR A 515 20.10 -0.56 -32.49
N ASN A 516 19.85 -1.57 -31.65
CA ASN A 516 19.39 -1.37 -30.28
C ASN A 516 20.36 -2.04 -29.30
N PRO A 517 20.87 -1.33 -28.28
CA PRO A 517 21.76 -1.92 -27.29
C PRO A 517 21.04 -3.03 -26.52
N GLY A 518 21.62 -4.23 -26.52
CA GLY A 518 21.03 -5.37 -25.82
C GLY A 518 19.85 -6.02 -26.56
N GLY A 519 19.62 -5.66 -27.83
CA GLY A 519 18.51 -6.20 -28.62
C GLY A 519 17.15 -5.99 -27.95
N GLY A 520 16.41 -7.08 -27.75
CA GLY A 520 15.08 -7.08 -27.16
C GLY A 520 15.04 -7.37 -25.65
N TYR A 521 16.16 -7.21 -24.92
CA TYR A 521 16.25 -7.66 -23.52
C TYR A 521 15.18 -7.02 -22.61
N ARG A 522 14.80 -5.76 -22.89
CA ARG A 522 13.75 -5.04 -22.17
C ARG A 522 12.39 -5.69 -22.30
N LYS A 523 12.15 -6.38 -23.41
CA LYS A 523 10.86 -6.97 -23.78
C LYS A 523 10.79 -8.47 -23.55
N GLY A 524 11.87 -9.08 -23.07
CA GLY A 524 11.91 -10.51 -22.82
C GLY A 524 12.26 -11.37 -24.04
N ASP A 525 12.93 -10.80 -25.04
CA ASP A 525 13.41 -11.57 -26.19
C ASP A 525 14.53 -12.54 -25.75
N GLY A 526 14.65 -13.67 -26.45
CA GLY A 526 15.54 -14.78 -26.09
C GLY A 526 16.61 -15.04 -27.13
N ALA A 527 17.69 -14.26 -27.11
CA ALA A 527 18.92 -14.53 -27.85
C ALA A 527 20.15 -14.27 -26.97
N GLN A 528 21.35 -14.52 -27.53
CA GLN A 528 22.60 -14.54 -26.77
C GLN A 528 22.89 -13.18 -26.11
N GLU A 529 22.72 -12.08 -26.84
CA GLU A 529 22.95 -10.74 -26.33
C GLU A 529 22.00 -10.42 -25.15
N GLU A 530 20.72 -10.74 -25.28
CA GLU A 530 19.73 -10.50 -24.23
C GLU A 530 20.03 -11.30 -22.96
N ASN A 531 20.54 -12.52 -23.11
CA ASN A 531 20.98 -13.36 -22.00
C ASN A 531 22.18 -12.73 -21.27
N LEU A 532 23.17 -12.18 -22.00
CA LEU A 532 24.27 -11.42 -21.40
C LEU A 532 23.75 -10.26 -20.56
N PHE A 533 22.81 -9.48 -21.08
CA PHE A 533 22.21 -8.34 -20.36
C PHE A 533 21.46 -8.78 -19.11
N ARG A 534 20.71 -9.88 -19.17
CA ARG A 534 19.97 -10.42 -18.02
C ARG A 534 20.85 -11.00 -16.92
N ARG A 535 22.05 -11.51 -17.24
CA ARG A 535 22.89 -12.21 -16.25
C ARG A 535 24.12 -11.41 -15.80
N SER A 536 24.19 -10.14 -16.18
CA SER A 536 25.32 -9.27 -15.86
C SER A 536 24.88 -7.82 -15.63
N ASP A 537 25.83 -6.95 -15.28
CA ASP A 537 25.60 -5.50 -15.28
C ASP A 537 25.88 -4.84 -16.65
N TYR A 538 25.99 -5.63 -17.72
CA TYR A 538 26.39 -5.14 -19.04
C TYR A 538 25.49 -4.02 -19.58
N TYR A 539 24.21 -3.98 -19.21
CA TYR A 539 23.28 -2.91 -19.58
C TYR A 539 23.75 -1.52 -19.10
N GLN A 540 24.45 -1.43 -17.96
CA GLN A 540 25.05 -0.19 -17.43
C GLN A 540 26.00 0.46 -18.46
N SER A 541 26.56 -0.38 -19.30
CA SER A 541 27.58 -0.03 -20.26
C SER A 541 27.05 0.47 -21.59
N LEU A 542 25.80 0.16 -21.96
CA LEU A 542 25.26 0.44 -23.28
C LEU A 542 23.89 1.11 -23.27
N ASP A 543 23.11 0.96 -22.20
CA ASP A 543 21.74 1.44 -22.14
C ASP A 543 21.60 2.69 -21.25
N ALA A 544 21.50 3.86 -21.89
CA ALA A 544 21.42 5.16 -21.22
C ALA A 544 20.19 5.34 -20.32
N ASP A 545 19.08 4.72 -20.68
CA ASP A 545 17.80 4.92 -19.99
C ASP A 545 17.78 4.22 -18.64
N VAL A 546 18.63 3.19 -18.47
CA VAL A 546 18.62 2.30 -17.31
C VAL A 546 19.94 2.38 -16.53
N ALA A 547 21.04 2.77 -17.18
CA ALA A 547 22.34 2.89 -16.56
C ALA A 547 22.43 4.01 -15.50
N ASP A 548 23.23 3.73 -14.48
CA ASP A 548 23.76 4.72 -13.56
C ASP A 548 24.90 5.47 -14.26
N LYS A 549 24.68 6.76 -14.53
CA LYS A 549 25.60 7.60 -15.30
C LYS A 549 26.94 7.78 -14.60
N ASP A 550 26.98 7.67 -13.28
CA ASP A 550 28.18 7.87 -12.48
C ASP A 550 29.09 6.63 -12.48
N ARG A 551 28.61 5.50 -13.02
CA ARG A 551 29.30 4.20 -12.97
C ARG A 551 29.98 3.79 -14.27
N SER A 552 29.70 4.48 -15.40
CA SER A 552 30.27 4.11 -16.70
C SER A 552 31.12 5.23 -17.29
N GLU A 553 32.42 4.99 -17.45
CA GLU A 553 33.29 5.80 -18.30
C GLU A 553 33.12 5.36 -19.75
N ARG A 554 32.86 6.32 -20.64
CA ARG A 554 32.63 6.08 -22.06
C ARG A 554 33.63 6.88 -22.88
N VAL A 555 34.46 6.16 -23.62
CA VAL A 555 35.50 6.74 -24.49
C VAL A 555 35.43 6.14 -25.89
N TYR A 556 36.01 6.82 -26.85
CA TYR A 556 36.26 6.28 -28.19
C TYR A 556 37.76 6.34 -28.50
N CYS A 557 38.22 5.37 -29.28
CA CYS A 557 39.59 5.32 -29.74
C CYS A 557 39.73 6.10 -31.05
N THR A 558 40.65 7.06 -31.10
CA THR A 558 40.90 7.86 -32.30
C THR A 558 41.83 7.15 -33.29
N ALA A 559 41.99 7.72 -34.49
CA ALA A 559 43.01 7.30 -35.45
C ALA A 559 44.45 7.40 -34.92
N LYS A 560 44.68 8.14 -33.84
CA LYS A 560 46.00 8.31 -33.20
C LYS A 560 46.22 7.37 -32.01
N CYS A 561 45.35 6.38 -31.81
CA CYS A 561 45.33 5.50 -30.63
C CYS A 561 45.05 6.23 -29.30
N GLU A 562 44.53 7.47 -29.35
CA GLU A 562 44.15 8.22 -28.15
C GLU A 562 42.72 7.87 -27.72
N LEU A 563 42.49 7.73 -26.41
CA LEU A 563 41.15 7.60 -25.84
C LEU A 563 40.59 8.99 -25.53
N LYS A 564 39.44 9.32 -26.12
CA LYS A 564 38.74 10.59 -25.88
C LYS A 564 37.37 10.33 -25.29
N GLN A 565 36.95 11.21 -24.38
CA GLN A 565 35.66 11.11 -23.72
C GLN A 565 34.53 11.33 -24.74
N SER A 566 33.54 10.46 -24.71
CA SER A 566 32.31 10.63 -25.49
C SER A 566 31.38 11.61 -24.77
N THR A 567 30.73 12.50 -25.52
CA THR A 567 29.87 13.55 -24.97
C THR A 567 28.42 13.12 -24.78
N THR A 568 27.96 12.07 -25.47
CA THR A 568 26.57 11.59 -25.39
C THR A 568 26.44 10.07 -25.38
N PHE A 569 25.45 9.55 -24.67
CA PHE A 569 25.21 8.12 -24.50
C PHE A 569 24.76 7.39 -25.78
N ASP A 570 24.10 8.12 -26.69
CA ASP A 570 23.53 7.59 -27.92
C ASP A 570 24.59 7.36 -29.02
N GLU A 571 25.84 7.78 -28.79
CA GLU A 571 26.89 7.72 -29.81
C GLU A 571 27.32 6.30 -30.20
N TYR A 572 27.06 5.25 -29.41
CA TYR A 572 27.52 3.88 -29.77
C TYR A 572 26.55 3.11 -30.67
N TYR A 573 25.34 3.63 -30.86
CA TYR A 573 24.28 2.98 -31.64
C TYR A 573 23.63 4.00 -32.59
N PRO A 574 23.37 3.63 -33.86
CA PRO A 574 23.51 2.30 -34.44
C PRO A 574 24.97 1.86 -34.58
N MET A 575 25.24 0.58 -34.35
CA MET A 575 26.59 -0.04 -34.45
C MET A 575 27.20 0.13 -35.85
N LYS A 576 26.43 0.51 -36.87
CA LYS A 576 26.98 0.78 -38.21
C LYS A 576 28.05 1.87 -38.23
N GLU A 577 28.05 2.76 -37.23
CA GLU A 577 29.07 3.82 -37.10
C GLU A 577 30.32 3.36 -36.33
N PHE A 578 30.25 2.18 -35.68
CA PHE A 578 31.31 1.58 -34.84
C PHE A 578 31.54 0.10 -35.18
N GLU A 579 32.71 -0.24 -35.71
CA GLU A 579 33.03 -1.64 -36.07
C GLU A 579 33.15 -2.56 -34.85
N ALA A 580 33.54 -2.02 -33.68
CA ALA A 580 33.66 -2.80 -32.46
C ALA A 580 33.48 -1.96 -31.19
N ILE A 581 32.96 -2.60 -30.15
CA ILE A 581 32.91 -2.02 -28.81
C ILE A 581 33.62 -2.98 -27.84
N TYR A 582 34.66 -2.50 -27.16
CA TYR A 582 35.35 -3.24 -26.12
C TYR A 582 34.88 -2.82 -24.73
N LYS A 583 34.83 -3.80 -23.84
CA LYS A 583 34.27 -3.67 -22.50
C LYS A 583 35.20 -4.33 -21.51
N HIS A 584 35.59 -3.58 -20.48
CA HIS A 584 36.37 -4.09 -19.37
C HIS A 584 35.49 -4.15 -18.11
N LEU A 585 35.63 -5.24 -17.33
CA LEU A 585 34.99 -5.45 -16.01
C LEU A 585 33.46 -5.57 -16.05
N VAL A 586 32.94 -6.49 -16.86
CA VAL A 586 31.53 -6.90 -16.77
C VAL A 586 31.37 -7.88 -15.60
N LEU A 587 30.43 -7.60 -14.70
CA LEU A 587 30.15 -8.42 -13.53
C LEU A 587 29.01 -9.42 -13.83
N LEU A 588 29.24 -10.70 -13.57
CA LEU A 588 28.26 -11.78 -13.81
C LEU A 588 27.61 -12.23 -12.49
N PHE A 589 26.28 -12.36 -12.45
CA PHE A 589 25.52 -12.60 -11.20
C PHE A 589 24.85 -13.98 -11.10
N PHE A 590 24.58 -14.65 -12.23
CA PHE A 590 23.70 -15.83 -12.26
C PHE A 590 24.35 -17.06 -12.90
N VAL A 591 25.68 -17.21 -12.82
CA VAL A 591 26.35 -18.39 -13.37
C VAL A 591 26.32 -19.58 -12.41
N LYS A 592 26.26 -19.33 -11.10
CA LYS A 592 26.25 -20.35 -10.03
C LYS A 592 24.91 -21.07 -9.78
N GLN A 593 23.80 -20.64 -10.37
CA GLN A 593 22.49 -21.27 -10.14
C GLN A 593 22.28 -22.46 -11.09
N LYS A 594 22.53 -23.66 -10.55
CA LYS A 594 22.71 -24.93 -11.27
C LYS A 594 21.56 -25.50 -12.13
N PRO A 595 20.39 -24.85 -12.32
CA PRO A 595 19.47 -25.31 -13.37
C PRO A 595 19.10 -24.25 -14.42
N MET A 596 19.70 -23.04 -14.42
CA MET A 596 19.38 -21.99 -15.42
C MET A 596 19.99 -22.22 -16.81
N HIS A 597 20.75 -23.30 -17.00
CA HIS A 597 21.72 -23.48 -18.09
C HIS A 597 21.14 -23.60 -19.52
N MET A 598 19.83 -23.78 -19.68
CA MET A 598 19.22 -24.01 -21.01
C MET A 598 17.98 -23.15 -21.34
N LEU A 599 17.52 -22.27 -20.44
CA LEU A 599 16.15 -21.72 -20.49
C LEU A 599 16.04 -20.21 -20.77
N LEU A 600 17.15 -19.45 -20.83
CA LEU A 600 17.13 -17.98 -20.92
C LEU A 600 17.54 -17.39 -22.27
#